data_AF-A0A7V2K0G8-F1
#
_entry.id   AF-A0A7V2K0G8-F1
#
_cell.length_a   1.000
_cell.length_b   1.000
_cell.length_c   1.000
_cell.angle_alpha   90.00
_cell.angle_beta   90.00
_cell.angle_gamma   90.00
#
_symmetry.space_group_name_H-M   'P 1'
#
loop_
_entity.id
_entity.type
_entity.pdbx_description
1 polymer ?
#
loop_
_entity_poly.entity_id
_entity_poly.type
_entity_poly.pdbx_seq_one_letter_code
_entity_poly.pdbx_strand_id
1 'polypeptide(L)'
;IEMTSIHANILKSTMDAFASMISNNLNKVMKFLTSVTIILMIPTLIASIYGMNIVLPFQNSPHAFAITMGASIIFSLIGVLIFIKRKWF
;
A
#
# COMPACT_ATOMS: atom_id res chain seq x y z
N ILE A 1 24.71 -41.60 -15.92
CA ILE A 1 24.82 -40.20 -16.40
C ILE A 1 23.44 -39.58 -16.60
N GLU A 2 22.49 -40.28 -17.24
CA GLU A 2 21.08 -39.83 -17.32
C GLU A 2 20.35 -39.83 -15.96
N MET A 3 20.47 -40.87 -15.14
CA MET A 3 19.79 -40.90 -13.83
C MET A 3 20.26 -39.74 -12.92
N THR A 4 21.55 -39.41 -12.96
CA THR A 4 22.13 -38.27 -12.24
C THR A 4 21.64 -36.92 -12.79
N SER A 5 21.45 -36.78 -14.11
CA SER A 5 20.90 -35.54 -14.68
C SER A 5 19.41 -35.39 -14.37
N ILE A 6 18.64 -36.48 -14.33
CA ILE A 6 17.23 -36.48 -13.90
C ILE A 6 17.11 -36.04 -12.44
N HIS A 7 17.91 -36.59 -11.53
CA HIS A 7 17.92 -36.17 -10.13
C HIS A 7 18.35 -34.71 -9.95
N ALA A 8 19.36 -34.25 -10.69
CA ALA A 8 19.76 -32.84 -10.68
C ALA A 8 18.66 -31.92 -11.21
N ASN A 9 17.90 -32.34 -12.22
CA ASN A 9 16.81 -31.57 -12.78
C ASN A 9 15.62 -31.48 -11.80
N ILE A 10 15.27 -32.58 -11.12
CA ILE A 10 14.24 -32.58 -10.07
C ILE A 10 14.66 -31.66 -8.91
N LEU A 11 15.92 -31.75 -8.47
CA LEU A 11 16.45 -30.87 -7.41
C LEU A 11 16.35 -29.40 -7.82
N LYS A 12 16.72 -29.09 -9.06
CA LYS A 12 16.63 -27.74 -9.62
C LYS A 12 15.18 -27.25 -9.70
N SER A 13 14.25 -28.05 -10.24
CA SER A 13 12.83 -27.70 -10.29
C SER A 13 12.22 -27.50 -8.91
N THR A 14 12.65 -28.27 -7.91
CA THR A 14 12.21 -28.11 -6.53
C THR A 14 12.75 -26.81 -5.93
N MET A 15 14.02 -26.49 -6.20
CA MET A 15 14.63 -25.23 -5.76
C MET A 15 14.01 -24.00 -6.45
N ASP A 16 13.68 -24.11 -7.74
CA ASP A 16 12.96 -23.09 -8.49
C ASP A 16 11.55 -22.89 -7.91
N ALA A 17 10.87 -23.97 -7.49
CA ALA A 17 9.58 -23.88 -6.81
C ALA A 17 9.69 -23.19 -5.43
N PHE A 18 10.73 -23.49 -4.65
CA PHE A 18 11.00 -22.77 -3.39
C PHE A 18 11.31 -21.29 -3.61
N ALA A 19 12.16 -20.97 -4.59
CA ALA A 19 12.48 -19.60 -4.96
C ALA A 19 11.23 -18.82 -5.41
N SER A 20 10.33 -19.48 -6.15
CA SER A 20 9.04 -18.91 -6.57
C SER A 20 8.12 -18.66 -5.37
N MET A 21 8.03 -19.61 -4.43
CA MET A 21 7.26 -19.41 -3.18
C MET A 21 7.80 -18.25 -2.35
N ILE A 22 9.13 -18.15 -2.20
CA ILE A 22 9.78 -17.03 -1.47
C ILE A 22 9.46 -15.71 -2.17
N SER A 23 9.64 -15.65 -3.48
CA SER A 23 9.36 -14.45 -4.28
C SER A 23 7.89 -14.04 -4.22
N ASN A 24 6.97 -15.01 -4.23
CA ASN A 24 5.54 -14.73 -4.10
C ASN A 24 5.19 -14.18 -2.72
N ASN A 25 5.79 -14.72 -1.66
CA ASN A 25 5.62 -14.21 -0.30
C ASN A 25 6.19 -12.80 -0.15
N LEU A 26 7.39 -12.54 -0.69
CA LEU A 26 7.98 -11.20 -0.71
C LEU A 26 7.08 -10.22 -1.48
N ASN A 27 6.57 -10.60 -2.65
CA ASN A 27 5.67 -9.76 -3.43
C ASN A 27 4.36 -9.46 -2.67
N LYS A 28 3.82 -10.45 -1.94
CA LYS A 28 2.65 -10.26 -1.08
C LYS A 28 2.94 -9.29 0.07
N VAL A 29 4.08 -9.42 0.75
CA VAL A 29 4.49 -8.52 1.84
C VAL A 29 4.74 -7.10 1.32
N MET A 30 5.45 -6.94 0.20
CA MET A 30 5.69 -5.63 -0.42
C MET A 30 4.39 -4.94 -0.83
N LYS A 31 3.44 -5.69 -1.41
CA LYS A 31 2.10 -5.17 -1.72
C LYS A 31 1.36 -4.74 -0.46
N PHE A 32 1.44 -5.51 0.63
CA PHE A 32 0.83 -5.15 1.91
C PHE A 32 1.43 -3.87 2.50
N LEU A 33 2.75 -3.79 2.62
CA LEU A 33 3.44 -2.62 3.17
C LEU A 33 3.19 -1.35 2.33
N THR A 34 3.24 -1.47 1.01
CA THR A 34 2.98 -0.34 0.09
C THR A 34 1.53 0.13 0.20
N SER A 35 0.58 -0.80 0.33
CA SER A 35 -0.84 -0.48 0.57
C SER A 35 -1.04 0.35 1.84
N VAL A 36 -0.51 -0.15 2.96
CA VAL A 36 -0.59 0.53 4.26
C VAL A 36 0.04 1.92 4.18
N THR A 37 1.19 2.04 3.52
CA THR A 37 1.88 3.32 3.33
C THR A 37 1.02 4.33 2.57
N ILE A 38 0.44 3.94 1.42
CA ILE A 38 -0.41 4.83 0.61
C ILE A 38 -1.65 5.29 1.40
N ILE A 39 -2.27 4.38 2.16
CA ILE A 39 -3.44 4.70 2.99
C ILE A 39 -3.09 5.73 4.06
N LEU A 40 -1.92 5.60 4.70
CA LEU A 40 -1.44 6.55 5.71
C LEU A 40 -0.98 7.88 5.08
N MET A 41 -0.45 7.87 3.86
CA MET A 41 0.09 9.06 3.20
C MET A 41 -0.98 10.13 2.93
N ILE A 42 -2.19 9.73 2.51
CA ILE A 42 -3.30 10.64 2.18
C ILE A 42 -3.69 11.54 3.37
N PRO A 43 -4.06 11.00 4.56
CA PRO A 43 -4.40 11.82 5.70
C PRO A 43 -3.18 12.58 6.24
N THR A 44 -1.96 12.03 6.19
CA THR A 44 -0.76 12.76 6.64
C THR A 44 -0.46 13.97 5.76
N LEU A 45 -0.68 13.88 4.44
CA LEU A 45 -0.49 15.01 3.51
C LEU A 45 -1.46 16.15 3.84
N ILE A 46 -2.73 15.81 4.09
CA ILE A 46 -3.75 16.80 4.45
C ILE A 46 -3.42 17.41 5.81
N ALA A 47 -3.10 16.60 6.82
CA ALA A 47 -2.67 17.08 8.13
C ALA A 47 -1.41 17.96 8.04
N SER A 48 -0.45 17.66 7.16
CA SER A 48 0.75 18.46 6.95
C SER A 48 0.45 19.82 6.33
N ILE A 49 -0.45 19.90 5.35
CA ILE A 49 -0.83 21.16 4.69
C ILE A 49 -1.60 22.07 5.67
N TYR A 50 -2.50 21.51 6.49
CA TYR A 50 -3.25 22.26 7.50
C TYR A 50 -2.45 22.55 8.78
N GLY A 51 -1.42 21.75 9.08
CA GLY A 51 -0.51 21.95 10.19
C GLY A 51 0.58 22.99 9.92
N MET A 52 0.83 23.33 8.66
CA MET A 52 1.64 24.49 8.31
C MET A 52 0.83 25.76 8.66
N ASN A 53 1.40 26.62 9.50
CA ASN A 53 0.86 27.96 9.86
C ASN A 53 0.86 28.93 8.66
N ILE A 54 0.34 28.50 7.51
CA ILE A 54 0.17 29.31 6.31
C ILE A 54 -1.28 29.75 6.25
N VAL A 55 -1.47 31.05 6.04
CA VAL A 55 -2.78 31.70 6.01
C VAL A 55 -3.53 31.25 4.76
N LEU A 56 -4.29 30.15 4.87
CA LEU A 56 -5.15 29.67 3.79
C LEU A 56 -6.31 30.65 3.62
N PRO A 57 -6.64 31.09 2.37
CA PRO A 57 -7.74 32.00 2.09
C PRO A 57 -9.11 31.33 2.24
N PHE A 58 -9.38 30.71 3.39
CA PHE A 58 -10.68 30.19 3.89
C PHE A 58 -10.68 30.02 5.43
N GLN A 59 -9.66 30.52 6.15
CA GLN A 59 -9.48 30.34 7.61
C GLN A 59 -10.51 31.03 8.51
N ASN A 60 -11.28 32.01 8.01
CA ASN A 60 -12.20 32.81 8.83
C ASN A 60 -13.58 32.16 9.08
N SER A 61 -13.86 31.00 8.50
CA SER A 61 -15.08 30.25 8.80
C SER A 61 -14.78 29.15 9.82
N PRO A 62 -15.50 29.09 10.97
CA PRO A 62 -15.32 28.05 11.98
C PRO A 62 -15.60 26.63 11.45
N HIS A 63 -16.20 26.50 10.26
CA HIS A 63 -16.48 25.22 9.61
C HIS A 63 -15.41 24.79 8.60
N ALA A 64 -14.43 25.64 8.26
CA ALA A 64 -13.39 25.29 7.29
C ALA A 64 -12.53 24.11 7.75
N PHE A 65 -12.20 24.05 9.05
CA PHE A 65 -11.46 22.93 9.64
C PHE A 65 -12.28 21.62 9.64
N ALA A 66 -13.58 21.71 9.94
CA ALA A 66 -14.46 20.53 9.97
C ALA A 66 -14.69 19.93 8.58
N ILE A 67 -14.84 20.79 7.56
CA ILE A 67 -15.03 20.36 6.16
C ILE A 67 -13.76 19.70 5.63
N THR A 68 -12.58 20.22 5.95
CA THR A 68 -11.31 19.70 5.42
C THR A 68 -10.88 18.43 6.14
N MET A 69 -11.14 18.32 7.44
CA MET A 69 -11.01 17.07 8.20
C MET A 69 -11.98 16.01 7.67
N GLY A 70 -13.25 16.38 7.43
CA GLY A 70 -14.24 15.50 6.82
C GLY A 70 -13.85 15.03 5.42
N ALA A 71 -13.36 15.94 4.57
CA ALA A 71 -12.85 15.60 3.25
C ALA A 71 -11.62 14.68 3.33
N SER A 72 -10.71 14.90 4.27
CA SER A 72 -9.55 14.02 4.52
C SER A 72 -9.96 12.61 4.89
N ILE A 73 -10.93 12.48 5.79
CA ILE A 73 -11.48 11.19 6.21
C ILE A 73 -12.16 10.52 5.02
N ILE A 74 -12.95 11.26 4.24
CA ILE A 74 -13.63 10.73 3.05
C ILE A 74 -12.61 10.28 1.98
N PHE A 75 -11.56 11.06 1.71
CA PHE A 75 -10.50 10.69 0.77
C PHE A 75 -9.71 9.48 1.26
N SER A 76 -9.40 9.39 2.55
CA SER A 76 -8.78 8.21 3.15
C SER A 76 -9.69 6.98 3.03
N LEU A 77 -10.99 7.14 3.32
CA LEU A 77 -11.98 6.05 3.22
C LEU A 77 -12.19 5.60 1.78
N ILE A 78 -12.21 6.52 0.81
CA ILE A 78 -12.26 6.23 -0.63
C ILE A 78 -10.98 5.52 -1.06
N GLY A 79 -9.81 5.96 -0.59
CA GLY A 79 -8.53 5.30 -0.82
C GLY A 79 -8.55 3.85 -0.35
N VAL A 80 -9.02 3.61 0.88
CA VAL A 80 -9.19 2.27 1.46
C VAL A 80 -10.21 1.44 0.67
N LEU A 81 -11.38 2.00 0.33
CA LEU A 81 -12.43 1.31 -0.42
C LEU A 81 -11.99 0.94 -1.84
N ILE A 82 -11.27 1.82 -2.53
CA ILE A 82 -10.69 1.53 -3.85
C ILE A 82 -9.62 0.43 -3.71
N PHE A 83 -8.76 0.49 -2.69
CA PHE A 83 -7.72 -0.52 -2.48
C PHE A 83 -8.30 -1.90 -2.19
N ILE A 84 -9.38 -1.97 -1.40
CA ILE A 84 -10.13 -3.20 -1.12
C ILE A 84 -10.86 -3.69 -2.38
N LYS A 85 -11.56 -2.81 -3.12
CA LYS A 85 -12.29 -3.18 -4.35
C LYS A 85 -11.37 -3.65 -5.47
N ARG A 86 -10.15 -3.11 -5.55
CA ARG A 86 -9.20 -3.45 -6.61
C ARG A 86 -8.47 -4.77 -6.37
N LYS A 87 -8.78 -5.51 -5.28
CA LYS A 87 -8.25 -6.85 -4.98
C LYS A 87 -6.72 -6.92 -5.11
N TRP A 88 -6.00 -5.99 -4.50
CA TRP A 88 -4.53 -6.10 -4.34
C TRP A 88 -4.13 -6.92 -3.10
N PHE A 89 -5.02 -7.81 -2.65
CA PHE A 89 -4.75 -8.89 -1.68
C PHE A 89 -4.45 -10.20 -2.41
#